data_AF-A0A3M2KTK7-F1
#
_entry.id   AF-A0A3M2KTK7-F1
#
_cell.length_a   1.000
_cell.length_b   1.000
_cell.length_c   1.000
_cell.angle_alpha   90.00
_cell.angle_beta   90.00
_cell.angle_gamma   90.00
#
_symmetry.space_group_name_H-M   'P 1'
#
loop_
_entity.id
_entity.type
_entity.pdbx_description
1 polymer ?
#
loop_
_entity_poly.entity_id
_entity_poly.type
_entity_poly.pdbx_seq_one_letter_code
_entity_poly.pdbx_strand_id
1 'polypeptide(L)'
;MGPDRRRAGREQRDPPDVVLAALRLGAELLGVDPAGAARRAVELMPPEGDRIPGVTRRVPGADRVRGSDRWHGRHSEPDDESRARRLAVLREVRSDLLEVVRRCQRGGTDRAEFADGIAAGLCAATDKLVAGADMDTFRAWRRGMLLELVEVPAPKGPPRVLATVDAGPGRGLLTVEWDSCERRLALVARLMRAGVPPVVICDRLLADLSVSSPLRYSYR
;
A
#
# COMPACT_ATOMS: atom_id res chain seq x y z
N MET A 1 -31.48 45.51 18.46
CA MET A 1 -30.09 45.01 18.47
C MET A 1 -30.04 43.83 19.44
N GLY A 2 -30.04 42.61 18.92
CA GLY A 2 -30.01 41.37 19.72
C GLY A 2 -29.35 40.29 18.86
N PRO A 3 -28.29 39.61 19.33
CA PRO A 3 -27.53 38.71 18.48
C PRO A 3 -28.24 37.35 18.37
N ASP A 4 -28.54 36.98 17.13
CA ASP A 4 -29.15 35.71 16.70
C ASP A 4 -28.14 34.56 16.94
N ARG A 5 -28.31 33.82 18.04
CA ARG A 5 -27.53 32.61 18.37
C ARG A 5 -28.05 31.42 17.56
N ARG A 6 -27.61 31.29 16.31
CA ARG A 6 -27.78 30.03 15.56
C ARG A 6 -26.71 29.03 16.01
N ARG A 7 -27.08 28.19 16.98
CA ARG A 7 -26.41 26.91 17.24
C ARG A 7 -26.67 26.00 16.04
N ALA A 8 -25.70 25.89 15.14
CA ALA A 8 -25.65 24.78 14.20
C ALA A 8 -25.34 23.51 15.00
N GLY A 9 -26.35 22.70 15.25
CA GLY A 9 -26.15 21.33 15.74
C GLY A 9 -25.30 20.58 14.72
N ARG A 10 -24.14 20.08 15.15
CA ARG A 10 -23.45 19.02 14.41
C ARG A 10 -24.39 17.81 14.43
N GLU A 11 -25.11 17.58 13.34
CA GLU A 11 -25.71 16.27 13.06
C GLU A 11 -24.56 15.26 13.00
N GLN A 12 -24.36 14.56 14.11
CA GLN A 12 -23.50 13.39 14.17
C GLN A 12 -24.21 12.30 13.38
N ARG A 13 -23.89 12.18 12.09
CA ARG A 13 -24.44 11.14 11.24
C ARG A 13 -23.70 9.84 11.51
N ASP A 14 -24.48 8.81 11.87
CA ASP A 14 -23.98 7.47 12.12
C ASP A 14 -23.33 6.89 10.86
N PRO A 15 -22.18 6.20 10.97
CA PRO A 15 -21.57 5.53 9.83
C PRO A 15 -22.53 4.47 9.26
N PRO A 16 -22.55 4.24 7.94
CA PRO A 16 -23.39 3.20 7.36
C PRO A 16 -23.07 1.83 8.00
N ASP A 17 -24.10 1.06 8.36
CA ASP A 17 -24.01 -0.16 9.16
C ASP A 17 -22.95 -1.16 8.69
N VAL A 18 -22.68 -1.22 7.38
CA VAL A 18 -21.66 -2.09 6.77
C VAL A 18 -20.23 -1.67 7.17
N VAL A 19 -19.96 -0.37 7.25
CA VAL A 19 -18.66 0.16 7.68
C VAL A 19 -18.46 -0.11 9.16
N LEU A 20 -19.51 0.06 9.96
CA LEU A 20 -19.47 -0.25 11.39
C LEU A 20 -19.24 -1.74 11.64
N ALA A 21 -19.89 -2.61 10.87
CA ALA A 21 -19.71 -4.06 10.91
C ALA A 21 -18.28 -4.48 10.51
N ALA A 22 -17.72 -3.87 9.45
CA ALA A 22 -16.35 -4.15 9.01
C ALA A 22 -15.30 -3.69 10.04
N LEU A 23 -15.50 -2.52 10.66
CA LEU A 23 -14.62 -2.02 11.73
C LEU A 23 -14.71 -2.87 12.99
N ARG A 24 -15.92 -3.33 13.36
CA ARG A 24 -16.12 -4.23 14.50
C ARG A 24 -15.46 -5.59 14.28
N LEU A 25 -15.63 -6.17 13.09
CA LEU A 25 -14.92 -7.41 12.72
C LEU A 25 -13.40 -7.21 12.74
N GLY A 26 -12.90 -6.09 12.22
CA GLY A 26 -11.48 -5.75 12.27
C GLY A 26 -10.96 -5.63 13.69
N ALA A 27 -11.74 -5.05 14.61
CA ALA A 27 -11.37 -4.92 16.01
C ALA A 27 -11.37 -6.27 16.75
N GLU A 28 -12.35 -7.13 16.50
CA GLU A 28 -12.44 -8.49 17.05
C GLU A 28 -11.24 -9.35 16.61
N LEU A 29 -10.86 -9.30 15.33
CA LEU A 29 -9.71 -10.03 14.80
C LEU A 29 -8.37 -9.54 15.37
N LEU A 30 -8.29 -8.27 15.76
CA LEU A 30 -7.09 -7.64 16.31
C LEU A 30 -7.05 -7.64 17.85
N GLY A 31 -8.09 -8.16 18.52
CA GLY A 31 -8.19 -8.20 19.97
C GLY A 31 -8.23 -6.82 20.64
N VAL A 32 -8.72 -5.80 19.93
CA VAL A 32 -8.84 -4.42 20.42
C VAL A 32 -10.29 -4.03 20.64
N ASP A 33 -10.54 -3.06 21.53
CA ASP A 33 -11.89 -2.59 21.83
C ASP A 33 -12.61 -2.04 20.57
N PRO A 34 -13.73 -2.66 20.15
CA PRO A 34 -14.45 -2.26 18.94
C PRO A 34 -15.04 -0.85 19.03
N ALA A 35 -15.43 -0.38 20.22
CA ALA A 35 -15.97 0.97 20.39
C ALA A 35 -14.88 2.04 20.23
N GLY A 36 -13.69 1.80 20.80
CA GLY A 36 -12.51 2.65 20.63
C GLY A 36 -11.98 2.65 19.20
N ALA A 37 -11.96 1.50 18.52
CA ALA A 37 -11.55 1.39 17.12
C ALA A 37 -12.50 2.16 16.18
N ALA A 38 -13.81 2.05 16.40
CA ALA A 38 -14.82 2.78 15.62
C ALA A 38 -14.74 4.30 15.84
N ARG A 39 -14.60 4.78 17.09
CA ARG A 39 -14.40 6.22 17.37
C ARG A 39 -13.15 6.75 16.69
N ARG A 40 -12.04 6.00 16.76
CA ARG A 40 -10.78 6.41 16.14
C ARG A 40 -10.88 6.44 14.62
N ALA A 41 -11.60 5.51 14.01
CA ALA A 41 -11.88 5.54 12.58
C ALA A 41 -12.69 6.78 12.18
N VAL A 42 -13.68 7.18 12.99
CA VAL A 42 -14.45 8.42 12.77
C VAL A 42 -13.59 9.67 12.94
N GLU A 43 -12.67 9.70 13.90
CA GLU A 43 -11.73 10.82 14.10
C GLU A 43 -10.67 10.92 12.98
N LEU A 44 -10.33 9.80 12.35
CA LEU A 44 -9.42 9.73 11.21
C LEU A 44 -10.12 9.97 9.86
N MET A 45 -11.45 9.87 9.81
CA MET A 45 -12.21 10.21 8.61
C MET A 45 -12.30 11.73 8.45
N PRO A 46 -11.90 12.29 7.29
CA PRO A 46 -12.07 13.71 7.03
C PRO A 46 -13.56 14.08 7.04
N PRO A 47 -13.93 15.30 7.49
CA PRO A 47 -15.32 15.75 7.43
C PRO A 47 -15.82 15.73 5.99
N GLU A 48 -17.04 15.25 5.79
CA GLU A 48 -17.68 15.10 4.48
C GLU A 48 -18.03 16.44 3.81
N GLY A 49 -16.99 17.14 3.40
CA GLY A 49 -16.90 18.06 2.27
C GLY A 49 -15.72 17.68 1.36
N ASP A 50 -14.79 16.85 1.87
CA ASP A 50 -13.70 16.18 1.15
C ASP A 50 -14.02 14.70 0.84
N ARG A 51 -15.30 14.39 0.58
CA ARG A 51 -15.64 13.10 -0.02
C ARG A 51 -15.02 13.08 -1.42
N ILE A 52 -13.99 12.26 -1.57
CA ILE A 52 -13.43 11.82 -2.86
C ILE A 52 -14.59 11.29 -3.70
N PRO A 53 -15.04 12.02 -4.75
CA PRO A 53 -15.90 11.42 -5.75
C PRO A 53 -15.03 10.40 -6.48
N GLY A 54 -15.58 9.19 -6.68
CA GLY A 54 -14.86 8.11 -7.34
C GLY A 54 -14.12 8.58 -8.59
N VAL A 55 -12.98 7.95 -8.86
CA VAL A 55 -12.30 7.87 -10.16
C VAL A 55 -12.77 8.96 -11.14
N THR A 56 -12.40 10.21 -10.91
CA THR A 56 -12.71 11.32 -11.82
C THR A 56 -11.44 12.04 -12.20
N ARG A 57 -10.78 11.44 -13.19
CA ARG A 57 -10.20 12.08 -14.37
C ARG A 57 -10.21 13.62 -14.33
N ARG A 58 -9.08 14.23 -13.99
CA ARG A 58 -8.70 15.57 -14.46
C ARG A 58 -7.22 15.64 -14.79
N VAL A 59 -6.94 15.57 -16.08
CA VAL A 59 -5.87 16.33 -16.75
C VAL A 59 -6.63 17.08 -17.84
N PRO A 60 -6.55 18.41 -18.00
CA PRO A 60 -5.28 19.15 -18.16
C PRO A 60 -5.22 20.55 -17.51
N GLY A 61 -3.99 21.05 -17.32
CA GLY A 61 -3.72 22.46 -17.04
C GLY A 61 -3.04 22.66 -15.69
N ALA A 62 -1.76 23.02 -15.76
CA ALA A 62 -1.03 23.61 -14.66
C ALA A 62 -1.79 24.85 -14.16
N ASP A 63 -2.37 24.78 -12.95
CA ASP A 63 -2.28 25.89 -12.02
C ASP A 63 -2.84 25.54 -10.63
N ARG A 64 -2.16 26.08 -9.62
CA ARG A 64 -2.52 26.12 -8.19
C ARG A 64 -2.29 24.85 -7.38
N VAL A 65 -1.01 24.60 -7.14
CA VAL A 65 -0.50 24.21 -5.82
C VAL A 65 -0.99 25.25 -4.80
N ARG A 66 -2.06 24.95 -4.07
CA ARG A 66 -2.36 25.61 -2.80
C ARG A 66 -3.09 24.63 -1.89
N GLY A 67 -2.39 24.18 -0.86
CA GLY A 67 -3.00 23.53 0.29
C GLY A 67 -2.55 22.10 0.54
N SER A 68 -1.26 21.85 0.72
CA SER A 68 -0.80 20.67 1.47
C SER A 68 0.52 20.94 2.21
N ASP A 69 0.64 22.12 2.83
CA ASP A 69 1.80 22.49 3.66
C ASP A 69 1.75 21.86 5.06
N ARG A 70 1.25 20.62 5.19
CA ARG A 70 1.11 19.98 6.51
C ARG A 70 1.58 18.54 6.62
N TRP A 71 2.35 18.05 5.65
CA TRP A 71 2.86 16.67 5.69
C TRP A 71 4.37 16.65 5.41
N HIS A 72 5.14 17.23 6.34
CA HIS A 72 6.59 17.12 6.34
C HIS A 72 7.03 15.75 6.90
N GLY A 73 6.84 14.70 6.10
CA GLY A 73 7.65 13.50 6.18
C GLY A 73 8.94 13.76 5.40
N ARG A 74 10.07 13.95 6.10
CA ARG A 74 11.38 14.18 5.50
C ARG A 74 11.85 12.93 4.75
N HIS A 75 11.52 12.85 3.46
CA HIS A 75 12.20 11.98 2.51
C HIS A 75 12.76 12.84 1.39
N SER A 76 14.09 12.87 1.29
CA SER A 76 14.78 13.37 0.10
C SER A 76 14.16 12.69 -1.12
N GLU A 77 13.80 13.46 -2.14
CA GLU A 77 13.37 12.86 -3.39
C GLU A 77 14.43 11.83 -3.82
N PRO A 78 14.09 10.53 -3.92
CA PRO A 78 15.04 9.54 -4.38
C PRO A 78 15.50 9.98 -5.77
N ASP A 79 16.80 10.16 -5.89
CA ASP A 79 17.45 10.43 -7.16
C ASP A 79 17.02 9.38 -8.21
N ASP A 80 16.84 9.83 -9.45
CA ASP A 80 16.31 9.01 -10.55
C ASP A 80 17.15 7.74 -10.75
N GLU A 81 18.46 7.80 -10.47
CA GLU A 81 19.35 6.65 -10.53
C GLU A 81 19.04 5.61 -9.45
N SER A 82 18.75 6.06 -8.23
CA SER A 82 18.37 5.18 -7.12
C SER A 82 17.02 4.52 -7.37
N ARG A 83 16.09 5.24 -7.99
CA ARG A 83 14.82 4.68 -8.47
C ARG A 83 15.05 3.64 -9.58
N ALA A 84 15.91 3.94 -10.56
CA ALA A 84 16.23 3.00 -11.64
C ALA A 84 16.84 1.70 -11.11
N ARG A 85 17.77 1.79 -10.15
CA ARG A 85 18.33 0.62 -9.43
C ARG A 85 17.23 -0.19 -8.74
N ARG A 86 16.32 0.47 -8.02
CA ARG A 86 15.21 -0.20 -7.33
C ARG A 86 14.29 -0.94 -8.31
N LEU A 87 13.91 -0.29 -9.42
CA LEU A 87 13.10 -0.92 -10.45
C LEU A 87 13.83 -2.09 -11.14
N ALA A 88 15.15 -2.03 -11.27
CA ALA A 88 15.95 -3.15 -11.79
C ALA A 88 15.87 -4.37 -10.86
N VAL A 89 16.01 -4.18 -9.54
CA VAL A 89 15.85 -5.26 -8.55
C VAL A 89 14.45 -5.88 -8.63
N LEU A 90 13.40 -5.07 -8.70
CA LEU A 90 12.02 -5.58 -8.82
C LEU A 90 11.81 -6.41 -10.10
N ARG A 91 12.42 -6.00 -11.21
CA ARG A 91 12.38 -6.75 -12.48
C ARG A 91 13.16 -8.06 -12.41
N GLU A 92 14.31 -8.04 -11.77
CA GLU A 92 15.14 -9.23 -11.54
C GLU A 92 14.36 -10.26 -10.71
N VAL A 93 13.84 -9.84 -9.55
CA VAL A 93 13.01 -10.69 -8.67
C VAL A 93 11.84 -11.31 -9.44
N ARG A 94 11.16 -10.53 -10.29
CA ARG A 94 10.08 -11.04 -11.13
C ARG A 94 10.58 -12.12 -12.12
N SER A 95 11.71 -11.87 -12.79
CA SER A 95 12.30 -12.82 -13.74
C SER A 95 12.65 -14.14 -13.06
N ASP A 96 13.28 -14.07 -11.88
CA ASP A 96 13.68 -15.25 -11.12
C ASP A 96 12.47 -16.08 -10.69
N LEU A 97 11.44 -15.44 -10.14
CA LEU A 97 10.21 -16.11 -9.74
C LEU A 97 9.53 -16.80 -10.95
N LEU A 98 9.49 -16.13 -12.11
CA LEU A 98 8.98 -16.75 -13.35
C LEU A 98 9.85 -17.93 -13.82
N GLU A 99 11.17 -17.87 -13.62
CA GLU A 99 12.04 -19.00 -13.91
C GLU A 99 11.80 -20.17 -12.97
N VAL A 100 11.66 -19.93 -11.67
CA VAL A 100 11.32 -20.96 -10.67
C VAL A 100 10.00 -21.63 -11.05
N VAL A 101 8.95 -20.85 -11.32
CA VAL A 101 7.64 -21.38 -11.75
C VAL A 101 7.79 -22.26 -12.99
N ARG A 102 8.52 -21.79 -14.02
CA ARG A 102 8.76 -22.57 -15.25
C ARG A 102 9.54 -23.85 -14.97
N ARG A 103 10.53 -23.82 -14.06
CA ARG A 103 11.33 -24.99 -13.69
C ARG A 103 10.49 -26.02 -12.95
N CYS A 104 9.71 -25.59 -11.96
CA CYS A 104 8.81 -26.45 -11.20
C CYS A 104 7.72 -27.07 -12.10
N GLN A 105 7.19 -26.32 -13.07
CA GLN A 105 6.23 -26.85 -14.06
C GLN A 105 6.83 -27.93 -14.97
N ARG A 106 8.12 -27.84 -15.32
CA ARG A 106 8.81 -28.84 -16.14
C ARG A 106 9.26 -30.07 -15.34
N GLY A 107 9.45 -29.92 -14.03
CA GLY A 107 9.99 -30.94 -13.14
C GLY A 107 9.05 -32.10 -12.83
N GLY A 108 7.74 -31.94 -12.98
CA GLY A 108 6.79 -33.05 -12.89
C GLY A 108 5.56 -32.78 -12.01
N THR A 109 4.65 -33.76 -12.00
CA THR A 109 3.31 -33.76 -11.41
C THR A 109 3.26 -33.85 -9.88
N ASP A 110 4.41 -33.96 -9.20
CA ASP A 110 4.44 -33.98 -7.74
C ASP A 110 4.16 -32.58 -7.17
N ARG A 111 2.99 -32.45 -6.56
CA ARG A 111 2.52 -31.22 -5.94
C ARG A 111 3.36 -30.80 -4.74
N ALA A 112 3.99 -31.75 -4.03
CA ALA A 112 4.83 -31.45 -2.88
C ALA A 112 6.17 -30.85 -3.33
N GLU A 113 6.87 -31.50 -4.26
CA GLU A 113 8.11 -30.97 -4.83
C GLU A 113 7.90 -29.62 -5.54
N PHE A 114 6.77 -29.44 -6.21
CA PHE A 114 6.38 -28.15 -6.78
C PHE A 114 6.27 -27.07 -5.69
N ALA A 115 5.55 -27.36 -4.60
CA ALA A 115 5.34 -26.41 -3.50
C ALA A 115 6.67 -26.05 -2.81
N ASP A 116 7.55 -27.02 -2.59
CA ASP A 116 8.86 -26.83 -1.98
C ASP A 116 9.78 -26.00 -2.88
N GLY A 117 9.79 -26.28 -4.18
CA GLY A 117 10.54 -25.48 -5.16
C GLY A 117 10.07 -24.02 -5.21
N ILE A 118 8.76 -23.79 -5.15
CA ILE A 118 8.20 -22.43 -5.06
C ILE A 118 8.56 -21.77 -3.72
N ALA A 119 8.51 -22.49 -2.61
CA ALA A 119 8.89 -21.97 -1.30
C ALA A 119 10.36 -21.53 -1.28
N ALA A 120 11.27 -22.36 -1.80
CA ALA A 120 12.69 -22.03 -1.93
C ALA A 120 12.91 -20.80 -2.83
N GLY A 121 12.24 -20.74 -3.97
CA GLY A 121 12.30 -19.59 -4.87
C GLY A 121 11.76 -18.30 -4.25
N LEU A 122 10.68 -18.39 -3.47
CA LEU A 122 10.12 -17.26 -2.74
C LEU A 122 11.08 -16.74 -1.67
N CYS A 123 11.75 -17.63 -0.93
CA CYS A 123 12.79 -17.24 0.04
C CYS A 123 13.93 -16.48 -0.64
N ALA A 124 14.47 -17.00 -1.75
CA ALA A 124 15.54 -16.33 -2.50
C ALA A 124 15.10 -14.95 -3.04
N ALA A 125 13.87 -14.86 -3.54
CA ALA A 125 13.28 -13.60 -3.97
C ALA A 125 13.15 -12.60 -2.80
N THR A 126 12.72 -13.05 -1.62
CA THR A 126 12.65 -12.18 -0.44
C THR A 126 14.02 -11.71 0.02
N ASP A 127 15.05 -12.55 -0.05
CA ASP A 127 16.42 -12.14 0.32
C ASP A 127 16.93 -11.00 -0.57
N LYS A 128 16.67 -11.09 -1.89
CA LYS A 128 17.00 -10.00 -2.83
C LYS A 128 16.24 -8.72 -2.51
N LEU A 129 14.95 -8.82 -2.18
CA LEU A 129 14.16 -7.67 -1.79
C LEU A 129 14.67 -7.05 -0.48
N VAL A 130 15.10 -7.86 0.50
CA VAL A 130 15.67 -7.39 1.78
C VAL A 130 16.96 -6.61 1.55
N ALA A 131 17.83 -7.07 0.65
CA ALA A 131 19.09 -6.38 0.34
C ALA A 131 18.88 -4.95 -0.19
N GLY A 132 17.75 -4.68 -0.86
CA GLY A 132 17.39 -3.37 -1.39
C GLY A 132 16.40 -2.57 -0.54
N ALA A 133 16.06 -3.03 0.66
CA ALA A 133 14.99 -2.46 1.48
C ALA A 133 15.51 -1.57 2.62
N ASP A 134 14.92 -0.39 2.77
CA ASP A 134 14.96 0.38 4.01
C ASP A 134 14.03 -0.27 5.05
N MET A 135 14.60 -0.75 6.16
CA MET A 135 13.87 -1.53 7.14
C MET A 135 12.85 -0.69 7.93
N ASP A 136 13.01 0.62 8.02
CA ASP A 136 12.01 1.48 8.65
C ASP A 136 10.80 1.74 7.74
N THR A 137 11.04 1.95 6.45
CA THR A 137 9.98 1.98 5.42
C THR A 137 9.26 0.65 5.31
N PHE A 138 9.98 -0.49 5.38
CA PHE A 138 9.36 -1.81 5.46
C PHE A 138 8.47 -1.96 6.71
N ARG A 139 8.92 -1.50 7.88
CA ARG A 139 8.11 -1.56 9.11
C ARG A 139 6.85 -0.71 8.98
N ALA A 140 6.93 0.44 8.31
CA ALA A 140 5.77 1.27 7.99
C ALA A 140 4.80 0.52 7.07
N TRP A 141 5.27 -0.04 5.95
CA TRP A 141 4.43 -0.85 5.06
C TRP A 141 3.82 -2.10 5.71
N ARG A 142 4.57 -2.75 6.62
CA ARG A 142 4.14 -3.99 7.26
C ARG A 142 3.01 -3.78 8.26
N ARG A 143 2.96 -2.61 8.91
CA ARG A 143 1.95 -2.26 9.92
C ARG A 143 0.88 -1.32 9.39
N GLY A 144 1.23 -0.50 8.41
CA GLY A 144 0.50 0.70 8.07
C GLY A 144 -0.68 0.49 7.16
N MET A 145 -1.72 1.26 7.44
CA MET A 145 -2.85 1.44 6.54
C MET A 145 -2.43 2.39 5.42
N LEU A 146 -2.70 2.01 4.18
CA LEU A 146 -2.58 2.92 3.04
C LEU A 146 -3.71 3.95 3.13
N LEU A 147 -3.36 5.22 3.17
CA LEU A 147 -4.32 6.32 3.28
C LEU A 147 -4.55 7.00 1.93
N GLU A 148 -3.49 7.18 1.15
CA GLU A 148 -3.54 7.93 -0.10
C GLU A 148 -2.54 7.38 -1.12
N LEU A 149 -2.89 7.50 -2.40
CA LEU A 149 -1.98 7.31 -3.53
C LEU A 149 -2.00 8.55 -4.40
N VAL A 150 -0.81 9.07 -4.71
CA VAL A 150 -0.62 10.24 -5.56
C VAL A 150 0.31 9.88 -6.70
N GLU A 151 -0.11 10.17 -7.93
CA GLU A 151 0.75 10.05 -9.10
C GLU A 151 1.50 11.36 -9.34
N VAL A 152 2.82 11.29 -9.35
CA VAL A 152 3.72 12.41 -9.60
C VAL A 152 4.35 12.22 -10.98
N PRO A 153 4.16 13.15 -11.92
CA PRO A 153 4.82 13.11 -13.22
C PRO A 153 6.34 13.03 -13.04
N ALA A 154 6.99 12.13 -13.76
CA ALA A 154 8.44 12.05 -13.82
C ALA A 154 8.93 12.78 -15.09
N PRO A 155 10.03 13.56 -15.02
CA PRO A 155 10.60 14.20 -16.21
C PRO A 155 10.98 13.21 -17.31
N LYS A 156 11.37 12.00 -16.91
CA LYS A 156 11.70 10.88 -17.80
C LYS A 156 11.02 9.61 -17.33
N GLY A 157 10.35 8.93 -18.27
CA GLY A 157 9.79 7.61 -18.06
C GLY A 157 8.45 7.57 -17.32
N PRO A 158 8.07 6.41 -16.78
CA PRO A 158 6.77 6.21 -16.13
C PRO A 158 6.59 7.17 -14.93
N PRO A 159 5.38 7.74 -14.72
CA PRO A 159 5.07 8.50 -13.51
C PRO A 159 5.35 7.69 -12.24
N ARG A 160 5.71 8.43 -11.18
CA ARG A 160 5.96 7.89 -9.85
C ARG A 160 4.63 7.80 -9.12
N VAL A 161 4.41 6.73 -8.38
CA VAL A 161 3.29 6.69 -7.43
C VAL A 161 3.86 6.76 -6.03
N LEU A 162 3.41 7.75 -5.29
CA LEU A 162 3.68 7.92 -3.88
C LEU A 162 2.47 7.42 -3.10
N ALA A 163 2.75 6.82 -1.96
CA ALA A 163 1.77 6.27 -1.05
C ALA A 163 1.96 6.91 0.31
N THR A 164 0.86 7.44 0.86
CA THR A 164 0.83 7.89 2.24
C THR A 164 0.39 6.72 3.10
N VAL A 165 1.26 6.28 4.02
CA VAL A 165 1.00 5.17 4.94
C VAL A 165 1.06 5.65 6.38
N ASP A 166 0.13 5.17 7.22
CA ASP A 166 0.24 5.36 8.67
C ASP A 166 1.32 4.43 9.22
N ALA A 167 2.47 4.96 9.67
CA ALA A 167 3.55 4.13 10.21
C ALA A 167 3.27 3.59 11.63
N GLY A 168 2.13 3.94 12.21
CA GLY A 168 1.66 3.53 13.53
C GLY A 168 2.00 4.52 14.65
N PRO A 169 1.67 4.17 15.91
CA PRO A 169 1.77 5.07 17.05
C PRO A 169 3.17 5.70 17.20
N GLY A 170 3.21 7.03 17.31
CA GLY A 170 4.44 7.80 17.51
C GLY A 170 5.33 7.98 16.27
N ARG A 171 4.95 7.48 15.09
CA ARG A 171 5.74 7.61 13.85
C ARG A 171 5.14 8.53 12.79
N GLY A 172 3.89 8.97 12.97
CA GLY A 172 3.20 9.86 12.03
C GLY A 172 2.94 9.22 10.67
N LEU A 173 2.42 10.03 9.73
CA LEU A 173 2.23 9.60 8.35
C LEU A 173 3.57 9.61 7.60
N LEU A 174 3.77 8.61 6.76
CA LEU A 174 4.96 8.45 5.94
C LEU A 174 4.57 8.43 4.46
N THR A 175 5.24 9.25 3.65
CA THR A 175 5.08 9.22 2.19
C THR A 175 6.21 8.41 1.59
N VAL A 176 5.86 7.32 0.90
CA VAL A 176 6.81 6.33 0.38
C VAL A 176 6.48 5.98 -1.07
N GLU A 177 7.47 5.54 -1.84
CA GLU A 177 7.22 5.10 -3.21
C GLU A 177 6.42 3.80 -3.22
N TRP A 178 5.37 3.76 -4.04
CA TRP A 178 4.57 2.56 -4.23
C TRP A 178 5.38 1.44 -4.85
N ASP A 179 6.20 1.74 -5.86
CA ASP A 179 7.07 0.78 -6.55
C ASP A 179 8.37 0.51 -5.78
N SER A 180 8.22 0.02 -4.55
CA SER A 180 9.29 -0.25 -3.59
C SER A 180 9.42 -1.72 -3.20
N CYS A 181 10.65 -2.13 -2.81
CA CYS A 181 10.97 -3.48 -2.33
C CYS A 181 10.26 -3.76 -1.00
N GLU A 182 10.25 -2.76 -0.14
CA GLU A 182 9.65 -2.72 1.19
C GLU A 182 8.16 -3.05 1.16
N ARG A 183 7.42 -2.51 0.16
CA ARG A 183 6.02 -2.83 -0.04
C ARG A 183 5.81 -4.31 -0.40
N ARG A 184 6.64 -4.86 -1.29
CA ARG A 184 6.54 -6.27 -1.72
C ARG A 184 6.92 -7.21 -0.59
N LEU A 185 7.96 -6.89 0.17
CA LEU A 185 8.30 -7.60 1.40
C LEU A 185 7.17 -7.56 2.42
N ALA A 186 6.55 -6.40 2.63
CA ALA A 186 5.43 -6.27 3.55
C ALA A 186 4.19 -7.05 3.09
N LEU A 187 3.95 -7.17 1.78
CA LEU A 187 2.93 -8.06 1.22
C LEU A 187 3.25 -9.52 1.57
N VAL A 188 4.45 -10.00 1.22
CA VAL A 188 4.88 -11.38 1.49
C VAL A 188 4.79 -11.70 2.99
N ALA A 189 5.36 -10.84 3.84
CA ALA A 189 5.35 -11.04 5.28
C ALA A 189 3.93 -11.08 5.89
N ARG A 190 2.98 -10.33 5.35
CA ARG A 190 1.57 -10.36 5.79
C ARG A 190 0.89 -11.67 5.38
N LEU A 191 1.10 -12.10 4.13
CA LEU A 191 0.52 -13.34 3.63
C LEU A 191 1.10 -14.57 4.35
N MET A 192 2.42 -14.59 4.60
CA MET A 192 3.05 -15.66 5.39
C MET A 192 2.48 -15.71 6.82
N ARG A 193 2.31 -14.56 7.48
CA ARG A 193 1.71 -14.52 8.82
C ARG A 193 0.27 -15.02 8.83
N ALA A 194 -0.47 -14.80 7.75
CA ALA A 194 -1.83 -15.31 7.57
C ALA A 194 -1.88 -16.81 7.20
N GLY A 195 -0.74 -17.51 7.14
CA GLY A 195 -0.69 -18.93 6.78
C GLY A 195 -0.99 -19.21 5.30
N VAL A 196 -0.85 -18.20 4.43
CA VAL A 196 -1.11 -18.36 3.00
C VAL A 196 -0.05 -19.27 2.36
N PRO A 197 -0.43 -20.28 1.55
CA PRO A 197 0.52 -21.19 0.93
C PRO A 197 1.54 -20.47 0.02
N PRO A 198 2.81 -20.89 -0.02
CA PRO A 198 3.86 -20.23 -0.81
C PRO A 198 3.52 -20.05 -2.29
N VAL A 199 2.81 -21.02 -2.88
CA VAL A 199 2.33 -20.95 -4.28
C VAL A 199 1.41 -19.75 -4.50
N VAL A 200 0.48 -19.49 -3.57
CA VAL A 200 -0.45 -18.37 -3.64
C VAL A 200 0.28 -17.04 -3.39
N ILE A 201 1.26 -17.03 -2.48
CA ILE A 201 2.10 -15.85 -2.24
C ILE A 201 2.91 -15.49 -3.49
N CYS A 202 3.52 -16.50 -4.13
CA CYS A 202 4.30 -16.33 -5.36
C CYS A 202 3.45 -15.74 -6.49
N ASP A 203 2.26 -16.31 -6.73
CA ASP A 203 1.32 -15.78 -7.73
C ASP A 203 0.95 -14.32 -7.44
N ARG A 204 0.59 -14.01 -6.19
CA ARG A 204 0.21 -12.65 -5.79
C ARG A 204 1.36 -11.66 -5.94
N LEU A 205 2.58 -12.07 -5.61
CA LEU A 205 3.78 -11.26 -5.78
C LEU A 205 4.11 -11.04 -7.26
N LEU A 206 4.00 -12.07 -8.10
CA LEU A 206 4.19 -11.95 -9.55
C LEU A 206 3.16 -11.02 -10.19
N ALA A 207 1.91 -11.08 -9.76
CA ALA A 207 0.87 -10.13 -10.18
C ALA A 207 1.24 -8.70 -9.76
N ASP A 208 1.66 -8.50 -8.51
CA ASP A 208 2.04 -7.20 -7.98
C ASP A 208 3.31 -6.60 -8.65
N LEU A 209 4.26 -7.44 -9.05
CA LEU A 209 5.47 -7.04 -9.78
C LEU A 209 5.21 -6.82 -11.29
N SER A 210 4.18 -7.44 -11.84
CA SER A 210 3.79 -7.24 -13.24
C SER A 210 3.04 -5.93 -13.46
N VAL A 211 2.47 -5.35 -12.41
CA VAL A 211 1.72 -4.10 -12.45
C VAL A 211 2.55 -2.98 -11.82
N SER A 212 3.25 -2.21 -12.64
CA SER A 212 3.80 -0.93 -12.20
C SER A 212 2.62 0.04 -12.00
N SER A 213 2.42 0.55 -10.78
CA SER A 213 1.33 1.45 -10.36
C SER A 213 -0.12 0.90 -10.44
N PRO A 214 -0.89 0.93 -9.32
CA PRO A 214 -2.30 0.54 -9.27
C PRO A 214 -3.20 1.58 -9.96
N LEU A 215 -2.77 2.84 -10.04
CA LEU A 215 -3.52 3.93 -10.70
C LEU A 215 -3.52 3.80 -12.23
N ARG A 216 -2.57 3.04 -12.79
CA ARG A 216 -2.60 2.69 -14.22
C ARG A 216 -3.71 1.74 -14.59
N TYR A 217 -4.26 1.02 -13.62
CA TYR A 217 -5.34 0.07 -13.85
C TYR A 217 -6.72 0.74 -13.78
N SER A 218 -6.91 1.80 -12.99
CA SER A 218 -8.17 2.55 -12.92
C SER A 218 -8.48 3.39 -14.17
N TYR A 219 -7.59 3.37 -15.18
CA TYR A 219 -7.74 4.10 -16.44
C TYR A 219 -8.23 3.24 -17.62
N ARG A 220 -8.49 1.93 -17.42
CA ARG A 220 -9.00 1.02 -18.46
C ARG A 220 -10.44 0.60 -18.21
#